data_AF-A0A060NWV4-F1
#
_entry.id   AF-A0A060NWV4-F1
#
_cell.length_a   1.000
_cell.length_b   1.000
_cell.length_c   1.000
_cell.angle_alpha   90.00
_cell.angle_beta   90.00
_cell.angle_gamma   90.00
#
_symmetry.space_group_name_H-M   'P 1'
#
loop_
_entity.id
_entity.type
_entity.pdbx_description
1 polymer ?
#
loop_
_entity_poly.entity_id
_entity_poly.type
_entity_poly.pdbx_seq_one_letter_code
_entity_poly.pdbx_strand_id
1 'polypeptide(L)'
;MAVSVRLDPLLEKELELAAKRLGVSKSQFIVTALEQALGRKNPYELYLSVQEATPGYALGTDTAQAARLAAAGAAGTGSTSDTIRQMLQQRHQAESQDWLLRKGAGGAEEGAA
;
A
#
# COMPACT_ATOMS: atom_id res chain seq x y z
N MET A 1 37.23 15.89 -0.07
CA MET A 1 37.21 17.33 0.28
C MET A 1 35.86 17.62 0.93
N ALA A 2 35.81 18.21 2.12
CA ALA A 2 34.55 18.54 2.78
C ALA A 2 34.09 19.94 2.35
N VAL A 3 32.78 20.11 2.07
CA VAL A 3 32.17 21.39 1.68
C VAL A 3 31.18 21.79 2.76
N SER A 4 31.37 22.97 3.35
CA SER A 4 30.42 23.56 4.30
C SER A 4 29.42 24.45 3.56
N VAL A 5 28.13 24.22 3.76
CA VAL A 5 27.04 25.01 3.16
C VAL A 5 26.37 25.82 4.26
N ARG A 6 26.17 27.12 4.03
CA ARG A 6 25.32 27.97 4.89
C ARG A 6 23.96 28.12 4.23
N LEU A 7 22.91 27.68 4.94
CA LEU A 7 21.53 27.75 4.49
C LEU A 7 20.80 28.86 5.25
N ASP A 8 19.72 29.35 4.67
CA ASP A 8 18.76 30.15 5.41
C ASP A 8 18.17 29.30 6.56
N PRO A 9 17.97 29.85 7.78
CA PRO A 9 17.44 29.09 8.91
C PRO A 9 16.10 28.41 8.65
N LEU A 10 15.26 29.00 7.79
CA LEU A 10 13.95 28.45 7.42
C LEU A 10 14.13 27.21 6.53
N LEU A 11 15.03 27.32 5.54
CA LEU A 11 15.37 26.24 4.62
C LEU A 11 16.09 25.08 5.33
N GLU A 12 16.86 25.35 6.38
CA GLU A 12 17.46 24.30 7.20
C GLU A 12 16.41 23.44 7.92
N LYS A 13 15.32 24.06 8.41
CA LYS A 13 14.22 23.31 9.05
C LYS A 13 13.46 22.46 8.05
N GLU A 14 13.23 22.98 6.85
CA GLU A 14 12.60 22.23 5.77
C GLU A 14 13.46 21.03 5.35
N LEU A 15 14.77 21.24 5.24
CA LEU A 15 15.75 20.18 4.98
C LEU A 15 15.71 19.08 6.05
N GLU A 16 15.69 19.47 7.33
CA GLU A 16 15.56 18.52 8.45
C GLU A 16 14.28 17.69 8.35
N LEU A 17 13.16 18.33 8.07
CA LEU A 17 11.87 17.68 7.97
C LEU A 17 11.82 16.73 6.77
N ALA A 18 12.34 17.15 5.62
CA ALA A 18 12.43 16.31 4.42
C ALA A 18 13.35 15.11 4.63
N ALA A 19 14.53 15.31 5.22
CA ALA A 19 15.47 14.25 5.54
C ALA A 19 14.86 13.24 6.52
N LYS A 20 14.15 13.72 7.55
CA LYS A 20 13.45 12.88 8.53
C LYS A 20 12.33 12.06 7.89
N ARG A 21 11.55 12.64 6.96
CA ARG A 21 10.49 11.93 6.23
C ARG A 21 11.04 10.78 5.38
N LEU A 22 12.24 10.95 4.84
CA LEU A 22 12.92 9.94 4.03
C LEU A 22 13.80 8.99 4.85
N GLY A 23 13.93 9.22 6.17
CA GLY A 23 14.79 8.41 7.04
C GLY A 23 16.29 8.57 6.75
N VAL A 24 16.71 9.66 6.12
CA VAL A 24 18.11 9.92 5.73
C VAL A 24 18.72 11.07 6.55
N SER A 25 20.04 11.15 6.57
CA SER A 25 20.75 12.27 7.21
C SER A 25 20.68 13.55 6.36
N LYS A 26 20.87 14.72 6.98
CA LYS A 26 20.92 16.02 6.29
C LYS A 26 21.92 16.02 5.13
N SER A 27 23.14 15.51 5.38
CA SER A 27 24.19 15.46 4.38
C SER A 27 23.83 14.56 3.20
N GLN A 28 23.24 13.38 3.48
CA GLN A 28 22.82 12.45 2.44
C GLN A 28 21.67 13.01 1.58
N PHE A 29 20.75 13.73 2.21
CA PHE A 29 19.68 14.43 1.50
C PHE A 29 20.23 15.49 0.55
N ILE A 30 21.17 16.33 1.01
CA ILE A 30 21.81 17.36 0.17
C ILE A 30 22.54 16.73 -1.02
N VAL A 31 23.29 15.65 -0.80
CA VAL A 31 23.99 14.93 -1.86
C VAL A 31 22.99 14.40 -2.89
N THR A 32 21.91 13.77 -2.44
CA THR A 32 20.89 13.21 -3.33
C THR A 32 20.18 14.30 -4.14
N ALA A 33 19.85 15.43 -3.51
CA ALA A 33 19.24 16.57 -4.17
C ALA A 33 20.18 17.20 -5.21
N LEU A 34 21.48 17.28 -4.92
CA LEU A 34 22.49 17.73 -5.88
C LEU A 34 22.66 16.76 -7.04
N GLU A 35 22.73 15.45 -6.78
CA GLU A 35 22.78 14.42 -7.82
C GLU A 35 21.56 14.47 -8.75
N GLN A 36 20.39 14.76 -8.18
CA GLN A 36 19.15 14.93 -8.93
C GLN A 36 19.15 16.24 -9.74
N ALA A 37 19.58 17.36 -9.14
CA ALA A 37 19.68 18.66 -9.81
C ALA A 37 20.73 18.68 -10.94
N LEU A 38 21.81 17.92 -10.78
CA LEU A 38 22.85 17.72 -11.80
C LEU A 38 22.46 16.66 -12.84
N GLY A 39 21.26 16.09 -12.76
CA GLY A 39 20.73 15.13 -13.74
C GLY A 39 21.35 13.72 -13.68
N ARG A 40 22.24 13.43 -12.72
CA ARG A 40 22.86 12.09 -12.57
C ARG A 40 21.89 11.03 -12.04
N LYS A 41 20.78 11.47 -11.44
CA LYS A 41 19.62 10.64 -11.05
C LYS A 41 18.36 11.24 -11.63
N ASN A 42 18.27 11.33 -12.96
CA ASN A 42 17.03 11.75 -13.59
C ASN A 42 16.00 10.61 -13.45
N PRO A 43 14.94 10.76 -12.63
CA PRO A 43 13.92 9.72 -12.48
C PRO A 43 13.22 9.41 -13.80
N TYR A 44 13.23 10.34 -14.75
CA TYR A 44 12.69 10.14 -16.09
C TYR A 44 13.53 9.16 -16.92
N GLU A 45 14.85 9.22 -16.83
CA GLU A 45 15.73 8.26 -17.51
C GLU A 45 15.61 6.86 -16.91
N LEU A 46 15.50 6.77 -15.59
CA LEU A 46 15.17 5.53 -14.91
C LEU A 46 13.81 4.97 -15.37
N TYR A 47 12.79 5.83 -15.49
CA TYR A 47 11.48 5.45 -15.99
C TYR A 47 11.53 4.94 -17.44
N LEU A 48 12.25 5.64 -18.33
CA LEU A 48 12.47 5.19 -19.70
C LEU A 48 13.20 3.85 -19.75
N SER A 49 14.25 3.67 -18.95
CA SER A 49 14.98 2.39 -18.89
C SER A 49 14.11 1.23 -18.40
N VAL A 50 13.19 1.48 -17.47
CA VAL A 50 12.23 0.47 -16.98
C VAL A 50 11.17 0.16 -18.03
N GLN A 51 10.70 1.18 -18.76
CA GLN A 51 9.79 0.97 -19.91
C GLN A 51 10.47 0.13 -21.00
N GLU A 52 11.70 0.44 -21.38
CA GLU A 52 12.45 -0.30 -22.39
C GLU A 52 12.79 -1.74 -21.94
N ALA A 53 13.17 -1.91 -20.68
CA ALA A 53 13.47 -3.23 -20.12
C ALA A 53 12.23 -4.10 -19.89
N THR A 54 11.02 -3.52 -19.88
CA THR A 54 9.76 -4.25 -19.67
C THR A 54 8.80 -4.06 -20.85
N PRO A 55 9.08 -4.68 -22.01
CA PRO A 55 8.14 -4.69 -23.11
C PRO A 55 6.88 -5.46 -22.67
N GLY A 56 5.80 -4.73 -22.36
CA GLY A 56 4.53 -5.31 -21.92
C GLY A 56 3.96 -4.76 -20.61
N TYR A 57 4.61 -3.82 -19.91
CA TYR A 57 3.94 -3.09 -18.82
C TYR A 57 3.02 -1.99 -19.37
N ALA A 58 2.04 -2.39 -20.17
CA ALA A 58 0.93 -1.53 -20.54
C ALA A 58 -0.02 -1.45 -19.33
N LEU A 59 0.05 -0.37 -18.57
CA LEU A 59 -0.96 -0.02 -17.57
C LEU A 59 -2.32 0.13 -18.28
N GLY A 60 -3.07 -0.95 -18.35
CA GLY A 60 -4.53 -0.93 -18.49
C GLY A 60 -5.13 -0.64 -19.86
N THR A 61 -4.40 -0.72 -20.97
CA THR A 61 -4.99 -0.54 -22.32
C THR A 61 -5.03 -1.78 -23.19
N ASP A 62 -4.38 -2.87 -22.77
CA ASP A 62 -4.42 -4.12 -23.53
C ASP A 62 -5.71 -4.89 -23.22
N THR A 63 -6.77 -4.56 -23.97
CA THR A 63 -8.08 -5.22 -23.91
C THR A 63 -7.96 -6.73 -24.13
N ALA A 64 -6.93 -7.20 -24.83
CA ALA A 64 -6.67 -8.62 -25.03
C ALA A 64 -6.14 -9.29 -23.75
N GLN A 65 -5.32 -8.60 -22.95
CA GLN A 65 -4.84 -9.12 -21.66
C GLN A 65 -5.96 -9.08 -20.62
N ALA A 66 -6.79 -8.03 -20.61
CA ALA A 66 -8.00 -7.96 -19.79
C ALA A 66 -8.99 -9.08 -20.14
N ALA A 67 -9.20 -9.37 -21.43
CA ALA A 67 -10.04 -10.47 -21.89
C ALA A 67 -9.48 -11.84 -21.51
N ARG A 68 -8.15 -12.04 -21.57
CA ARG A 68 -7.50 -13.29 -21.13
C ARG A 68 -7.58 -13.48 -19.62
N LEU A 69 -7.39 -12.43 -18.82
CA LEU A 69 -7.56 -12.48 -17.37
C LEU A 69 -9.02 -12.70 -16.97
N ALA A 70 -9.98 -12.10 -17.69
CA ALA A 70 -11.40 -12.36 -17.50
C ALA A 70 -11.78 -13.80 -17.89
N ALA A 71 -11.24 -14.33 -18.98
CA ALA A 71 -11.45 -15.72 -19.38
C ALA A 71 -10.80 -16.72 -18.42
N ALA A 72 -9.60 -16.41 -17.90
CA ALA A 72 -8.94 -17.20 -16.87
C ALA A 72 -9.69 -17.14 -15.52
N GLY A 73 -10.28 -15.99 -15.18
CA GLY A 73 -11.17 -15.82 -14.04
C GLY A 73 -12.46 -16.64 -14.19
N ALA A 74 -13.05 -16.69 -15.38
CA ALA A 74 -14.26 -17.45 -15.66
C ALA A 74 -14.05 -18.98 -15.67
N ALA A 75 -12.83 -19.45 -15.95
CA ALA A 75 -12.50 -20.88 -15.90
C ALA A 75 -12.21 -21.39 -14.48
N GLY A 76 -11.94 -20.49 -13.51
CA GLY A 76 -11.65 -20.82 -12.11
C GLY A 76 -12.81 -20.62 -11.13
N THR A 77 -13.97 -20.15 -11.60
CA THR A 77 -15.13 -19.82 -10.75
C THR A 77 -15.99 -21.04 -10.42
N GLY A 78 -15.54 -21.79 -9.43
CA GLY A 78 -16.39 -22.78 -8.78
C GLY A 78 -15.68 -23.64 -7.75
N SER A 79 -14.96 -23.03 -6.80
CA SER A 79 -14.57 -23.79 -5.60
C SER A 79 -14.10 -22.90 -4.46
N THR A 80 -12.97 -22.21 -4.59
CA THR A 80 -12.28 -21.66 -3.42
C THR A 80 -12.94 -20.40 -2.85
N SER A 81 -13.30 -19.42 -3.69
CA SER A 81 -13.94 -18.18 -3.24
C SER A 81 -15.31 -18.43 -2.63
N ASP A 82 -16.04 -19.42 -3.13
CA ASP A 82 -17.35 -19.80 -2.61
C ASP A 82 -17.23 -20.56 -1.28
N THR A 83 -16.22 -21.43 -1.13
CA THR A 83 -15.92 -22.08 0.16
C THR A 83 -15.54 -21.04 1.22
N ILE A 84 -14.70 -20.06 0.88
CA ILE A 84 -14.32 -18.99 1.81
C ILE A 84 -15.55 -18.18 2.23
N ARG A 85 -16.44 -17.85 1.29
CA ARG A 85 -17.68 -17.13 1.58
C ARG A 85 -18.61 -17.93 2.49
N GLN A 86 -18.75 -19.24 2.28
CA GLN A 86 -19.54 -20.12 3.14
C GLN A 86 -18.96 -20.22 4.57
N MET A 87 -17.65 -20.39 4.72
CA MET A 87 -17.00 -20.44 6.05
C MET A 87 -17.22 -19.14 6.84
N LEU A 88 -17.12 -17.99 6.17
CA LEU A 88 -17.35 -16.69 6.80
C LEU A 88 -18.82 -16.52 7.24
N GLN A 89 -19.77 -16.97 6.42
CA GLN A 89 -21.19 -16.93 6.78
C GLN A 89 -21.51 -17.81 7.99
N GLN A 90 -20.96 -19.03 8.04
CA GLN A 90 -21.14 -19.92 9.20
C GLN A 90 -20.59 -19.30 10.48
N ARG A 91 -19.39 -18.71 10.42
CA ARG A 91 -18.80 -18.03 11.57
C ARG A 91 -19.66 -16.86 12.05
N HIS A 92 -20.17 -16.04 11.13
CA HIS A 92 -21.02 -14.91 11.47
C HIS A 92 -22.36 -15.35 12.12
N GLN A 93 -22.91 -16.49 11.67
CA GLN A 93 -24.12 -17.05 12.29
C GLN A 93 -23.84 -17.57 13.71
N ALA A 94 -22.70 -18.22 13.94
CA ALA A 94 -22.32 -18.67 15.28
C ALA A 94 -22.11 -17.48 16.24
N GLU A 95 -21.40 -16.44 15.78
CA GLU A 95 -21.17 -15.23 16.58
C GLU A 95 -22.46 -14.46 16.88
N SER A 96 -23.41 -14.42 15.94
CA SER A 96 -24.72 -13.78 16.19
C SER A 96 -25.60 -14.58 17.15
N GLN A 97 -25.56 -15.93 17.09
CA GLN A 97 -26.25 -16.78 18.05
C GLN A 97 -25.65 -16.66 19.46
N ASP A 98 -24.31 -16.63 19.57
CA ASP A 98 -23.63 -16.43 20.85
C ASP A 98 -23.95 -15.04 21.45
N TRP A 99 -23.98 -14.00 20.62
CA TRP A 99 -24.40 -12.66 21.03
C TRP A 99 -25.85 -12.64 21.53
N LEU A 100 -26.76 -13.33 20.84
CA LEU A 100 -28.17 -13.45 21.25
C LEU A 100 -28.31 -14.22 22.57
N LEU A 101 -27.56 -15.30 22.77
CA LEU A 101 -27.55 -16.07 24.02
C LEU A 101 -27.01 -15.24 25.18
N ARG A 102 -25.94 -14.49 24.97
CA ARG A 102 -25.36 -13.59 25.99
C ARG A 102 -26.29 -12.43 26.32
N LYS A 103 -27.01 -11.88 25.35
CA LYS A 103 -28.03 -10.85 25.56
C LYS A 103 -29.27 -11.41 26.28
N GLY A 104 -29.64 -12.66 26.01
CA GLY A 104 -30.72 -13.36 26.71
C GLY A 104 -30.36 -13.72 28.15
N ALA A 105 -29.13 -14.15 28.41
CA ALA A 105 -28.62 -14.46 29.74
C ALA A 105 -28.41 -13.20 30.61
N GLY A 106 -27.97 -12.09 30.00
CA GLY A 106 -27.81 -10.80 30.69
C GLY A 106 -29.11 -10.10 31.08
N GLY A 107 -30.28 -10.61 30.65
CA GLY A 107 -31.59 -10.09 31.06
C GLY A 107 -32.23 -10.81 32.25
N ALA A 108 -31.63 -11.90 32.74
CA ALA A 108 -32.18 -12.73 33.83
C ALA A 108 -31.55 -12.48 35.21
N GLU A 109 -30.40 -11.80 35.30
CA GLU A 109 -29.71 -11.53 36.58
C GLU A 109 -29.91 -10.10 37.13
N GLU A 110 -30.61 -9.22 36.42
CA GLU A 110 -30.89 -7.84 36.87
C GLU A 110 -32.36 -7.69 37.36
N GLY A 111 -32.79 -8.58 38.26
CA GLY A 111 -34.17 -8.60 38.73
C GLY A 111 -34.53 -9.62 39.82
N ALA A 112 -33.74 -9.72 40.89
CA ALA A 112 -34.19 -10.34 42.14
C ALA A 112 -33.45 -9.71 43.34
N ALA A 113 -34.04 -8.64 43.85
CA ALA A 113 -33.87 -8.19 45.23
C ALA A 113 -34.70 -9.06 46.17
#